data_AF-A0A9K3KXZ8-F1
#
_entry.id   AF-A0A9K3KXZ8-F1
#
_cell.length_a   1.000
_cell.length_b   1.000
_cell.length_c   1.000
_cell.angle_alpha   90.00
_cell.angle_beta   90.00
_cell.angle_gamma   90.00
#
_symmetry.space_group_name_H-M   'P 1'
#
loop_
_entity.id
_entity.type
_entity.pdbx_description
1 polymer ?
#
loop_
_entity_poly.entity_id
_entity_poly.type
_entity_poly.pdbx_seq_one_letter_code
_entity_poly.pdbx_strand_id
1 'polypeptide(L)'
;MISSSSLLIGMKLSTIGYRGTMLMRAFSSDCEPAIRLRNAIADYRQRNYTMELPSRFKKELLSPYSKDGGSSVDIDQLNNLLINIGYREYCLSTQEQMELLRNAGSNGREIPMKQMLELIE
;
A
#
# COMPACT_ATOMS: atom_id res chain seq x y z
N MET A 1 -56.01 -5.22 -25.79
CA MET A 1 -55.24 -4.55 -24.72
C MET A 1 -53.93 -5.31 -24.56
N ILE A 2 -52.84 -4.72 -25.07
CA ILE A 2 -51.45 -4.65 -24.56
C ILE A 2 -51.22 -5.38 -23.23
N SER A 3 -50.16 -6.12 -22.92
CA SER A 3 -48.98 -6.67 -23.61
C SER A 3 -48.31 -7.55 -22.55
N SER A 4 -48.01 -8.82 -22.86
CA SER A 4 -47.29 -9.72 -21.96
C SER A 4 -45.80 -9.62 -22.26
N SER A 5 -45.07 -8.88 -21.43
CA SER A 5 -43.61 -8.74 -21.52
C SER A 5 -42.95 -9.54 -20.39
N SER A 6 -42.64 -10.80 -20.67
CA SER A 6 -41.73 -11.62 -19.85
C SER A 6 -40.38 -11.65 -20.55
N LEU A 7 -39.44 -10.80 -20.11
CA LEU A 7 -38.04 -10.86 -20.54
C LEU A 7 -37.18 -11.37 -19.39
N LEU A 8 -36.82 -12.64 -19.51
CA LEU A 8 -35.83 -13.35 -18.73
C LEU A 8 -34.43 -13.11 -19.32
N ILE A 9 -33.45 -13.07 -18.41
CA ILE A 9 -32.05 -13.49 -18.62
C ILE A 9 -31.21 -12.57 -19.49
N GLY A 10 -30.25 -11.89 -18.84
CA GLY A 10 -29.16 -11.25 -19.57
C GLY A 10 -28.26 -10.33 -18.77
N MET A 11 -27.86 -10.69 -17.54
CA MET A 11 -26.71 -10.02 -16.91
C MET A 11 -25.55 -11.00 -16.78
N LYS A 12 -24.84 -11.12 -17.91
CA LYS A 12 -23.50 -11.69 -17.98
C LYS A 12 -22.59 -10.70 -17.24
N LEU A 13 -22.37 -10.92 -15.94
CA LEU A 13 -21.27 -10.26 -15.23
C LEU A 13 -19.97 -10.86 -15.76
N SER A 14 -19.50 -10.31 -16.87
CA SER A 14 -18.14 -10.54 -17.33
C SER A 14 -17.22 -9.93 -16.29
N THR A 15 -16.56 -10.79 -15.51
CA THR A 15 -15.31 -10.49 -14.80
C THR A 15 -14.32 -9.93 -15.81
N ILE A 16 -14.29 -8.61 -15.97
CA ILE A 16 -13.19 -7.93 -16.63
C ILE A 16 -12.08 -7.88 -15.60
N GLY A 17 -11.27 -8.94 -15.59
CA GLY A 17 -9.96 -8.88 -14.99
C GLY A 17 -9.18 -7.76 -15.66
N TYR A 18 -8.83 -6.74 -14.90
CA TYR A 18 -7.83 -5.75 -15.28
C TYR A 18 -6.46 -6.46 -15.31
N ARG A 19 -6.23 -7.27 -16.34
CA ARG A 19 -4.90 -7.69 -16.80
C ARG A 19 -4.34 -6.55 -17.65
N GLY A 20 -4.10 -5.43 -17.01
CA GLY A 20 -3.18 -4.42 -17.48
C GLY A 20 -2.12 -4.28 -16.39
N THR A 21 -0.95 -4.87 -16.57
CA THR A 21 0.26 -4.39 -15.89
C THR A 21 0.58 -3.02 -16.49
N MET A 22 -0.28 -2.03 -16.23
CA MET A 22 0.19 -0.66 -16.28
C MET A 22 1.25 -0.58 -15.19
N LEU A 23 2.45 -0.16 -15.57
CA LEU A 23 3.44 0.38 -14.63
C LEU A 23 2.85 1.68 -14.06
N MET A 24 1.71 1.60 -13.37
CA MET A 24 1.29 2.67 -12.49
C MET A 24 2.37 2.72 -11.42
N ARG A 25 3.01 3.89 -11.33
CA ARG A 25 3.86 4.22 -10.19
C ARG A 25 3.05 3.91 -8.94
N ALA A 26 3.55 3.04 -8.06
CA ALA A 26 2.82 2.70 -6.87
C ALA A 26 2.59 3.97 -6.05
N PHE A 27 1.38 4.14 -5.53
CA PHE A 27 0.94 5.33 -4.82
C PHE A 27 0.86 6.58 -5.72
N SER A 28 -0.35 6.88 -6.20
CA SER A 28 -0.63 8.17 -6.84
C SER A 28 -0.20 9.31 -5.92
N SER A 29 0.27 10.41 -6.51
CA SER A 29 0.70 11.62 -5.78
C SER A 29 -0.37 12.20 -4.87
N ASP A 30 -1.64 11.82 -5.07
CA ASP A 30 -2.80 12.30 -4.32
C ASP A 30 -3.26 11.34 -3.20
N CYS A 31 -2.54 10.23 -2.96
CA CYS A 31 -2.87 9.30 -1.89
C CYS A 31 -2.35 9.83 -0.54
N GLU A 32 -3.20 10.56 0.18
CA GLU A 32 -2.87 11.19 1.46
C GLU A 32 -2.23 10.20 2.48
N PRO A 33 -2.75 8.97 2.68
CA PRO A 33 -2.10 7.98 3.54
C PRO A 33 -0.65 7.65 3.15
N ALA A 34 -0.38 7.55 1.85
CA ALA A 34 0.96 7.25 1.33
C ALA A 34 1.91 8.43 1.53
N ILE A 35 1.43 9.66 1.29
CA ILE A 35 2.21 10.89 1.51
C ILE A 35 2.63 11.00 2.98
N ARG A 36 1.67 10.81 3.90
CA ARG A 36 1.95 10.84 5.35
C ARG A 36 2.95 9.78 5.77
N LEU A 37 2.79 8.55 5.30
CA LEU A 37 3.73 7.46 5.60
C LEU A 37 5.13 7.76 5.07
N ARG A 38 5.24 8.29 3.84
CA ARG A 38 6.52 8.73 3.26
C ARG A 38 7.17 9.82 4.11
N ASN A 39 6.43 10.84 4.50
CA ASN A 39 6.94 11.97 5.28
C ASN A 39 7.44 11.50 6.66
N ALA A 40 6.67 10.66 7.37
CA ALA A 40 7.08 10.12 8.66
C ALA A 40 8.39 9.32 8.57
N ILE A 41 8.52 8.48 7.53
CA ILE A 41 9.72 7.68 7.30
C ILE A 41 10.92 8.56 6.89
N ALA A 42 10.69 9.58 6.04
CA ALA A 42 11.74 10.51 5.62
C ALA A 42 12.29 11.32 6.79
N ASP A 43 11.42 11.85 7.65
CA ASP A 43 11.81 12.58 8.85
C ASP A 43 12.59 11.67 9.82
N TYR A 44 12.11 10.44 10.02
CA TYR A 44 12.80 9.46 10.86
C TYR A 44 14.19 9.13 10.33
N ARG A 45 14.33 8.93 9.01
CA ARG A 45 15.61 8.72 8.34
C ARG A 45 16.54 9.91 8.54
N GLN A 46 16.05 11.13 8.33
CA GLN A 46 16.85 12.35 8.44
C GLN A 46 17.42 12.51 9.86
N ARG A 47 16.66 12.15 10.89
CA ARG A 47 17.06 12.28 12.30
C ARG A 47 17.99 11.16 12.78
N ASN A 48 17.81 9.92 12.30
CA ASN A 48 18.46 8.75 12.89
C ASN A 48 19.49 8.06 11.96
N TYR A 49 19.43 8.32 10.64
CA TYR A 49 20.21 7.61 9.62
C TYR A 49 20.91 8.58 8.65
N THR A 50 21.22 9.81 9.08
CA THR A 50 21.80 10.87 8.23
C THR A 50 23.11 10.44 7.55
N MET A 51 23.95 9.67 8.26
CA MET A 51 25.25 9.21 7.77
C MET A 51 25.22 7.79 7.19
N GLU A 52 24.05 7.15 7.17
CA GLU A 52 23.92 5.78 6.69
C GLU A 52 23.53 5.71 5.21
N LEU A 53 23.93 4.62 4.56
CA LEU A 53 23.51 4.35 3.19
C LEU A 53 21.98 4.14 3.14
N PRO A 54 21.29 4.67 2.11
CA PRO A 54 19.84 4.49 1.95
C PRO A 54 19.42 3.01 1.95
N SER A 55 20.26 2.13 1.40
CA SER A 55 20.01 0.69 1.36
C SER A 55 20.02 0.03 2.74
N ARG A 56 20.92 0.47 3.63
CA ARG A 56 20.99 -0.03 5.01
C ARG A 56 19.76 0.41 5.79
N PHE A 57 19.39 1.67 5.69
CA PHE A 57 18.17 2.21 6.28
C PHE A 57 16.92 1.42 5.84
N LYS A 58 16.71 1.23 4.53
CA LYS A 58 15.55 0.48 4.00
C LYS A 58 15.51 -0.95 4.54
N LYS A 59 16.68 -1.61 4.65
CA LYS A 59 16.79 -2.96 5.19
C LYS A 59 16.45 -3.00 6.69
N GLU A 60 17.05 -2.14 7.50
CA GLU A 60 16.81 -2.12 8.95
C GLU A 60 15.39 -1.69 9.29
N LEU A 61 14.81 -0.76 8.52
CA LEU A 61 13.44 -0.31 8.71
C LEU A 61 12.40 -1.38 8.33
N LEU A 62 12.56 -2.03 7.18
CA LEU A 62 11.51 -2.91 6.62
C LEU A 62 11.68 -4.39 6.93
N SER A 63 12.92 -4.87 7.17
CA SER A 63 13.15 -6.29 7.46
C SER A 63 12.36 -6.84 8.65
N PRO A 64 12.14 -6.09 9.77
CA PRO A 64 11.38 -6.61 10.90
C PRO A 64 9.90 -6.84 10.58
N TYR A 65 9.38 -6.18 9.55
CA TYR A 65 7.97 -6.19 9.16
C TYR A 65 7.71 -6.96 7.88
N SER A 66 8.78 -7.49 7.27
CA SER A 66 8.69 -8.22 6.02
C SER A 66 8.20 -9.65 6.22
N LYS A 67 7.35 -10.11 5.31
CA LYS A 67 6.85 -11.48 5.21
C LYS A 67 7.50 -12.22 4.05
N ASP A 68 7.33 -13.55 4.05
CA ASP A 68 7.69 -14.43 2.94
C ASP A 68 9.11 -14.18 2.40
N GLY A 69 10.09 -14.16 3.31
CA GLY A 69 11.50 -13.97 2.97
C GLY A 69 11.87 -12.58 2.47
N GLY A 70 11.08 -11.55 2.78
CA GLY A 70 11.36 -10.16 2.37
C GLY A 70 10.58 -9.70 1.14
N SER A 71 9.61 -10.50 0.67
CA SER A 71 8.91 -10.23 -0.59
C SER A 71 7.72 -9.27 -0.45
N SER A 72 7.12 -9.18 0.73
CA SER A 72 5.99 -8.29 1.03
C SER A 72 6.02 -7.76 2.47
N VAL A 73 5.19 -6.76 2.75
CA VAL A 73 4.93 -6.22 4.10
C VAL A 73 3.44 -6.25 4.34
N ASP A 74 3.01 -6.78 5.49
CA ASP A 74 1.61 -6.77 5.89
C ASP A 74 1.17 -5.36 6.28
N ILE A 75 0.00 -4.95 5.81
CA ILE A 75 -0.58 -3.63 6.07
C ILE A 75 -0.75 -3.36 7.57
N ASP A 76 -1.05 -4.38 8.37
CA ASP A 76 -1.22 -4.25 9.82
C ASP A 76 0.11 -3.93 10.49
N GLN A 77 1.23 -4.35 9.90
CA GLN A 77 2.57 -4.10 10.41
C GLN A 77 3.05 -2.67 10.15
N LEU A 78 2.44 -1.93 9.22
CA LEU A 78 2.80 -0.53 8.98
C LEU A 78 2.50 0.37 10.18
N ASN A 79 1.39 0.10 10.89
CA ASN A 79 1.10 0.85 12.11
C ASN A 79 2.12 0.52 13.21
N ASN A 80 2.57 -0.73 13.31
CA ASN A 80 3.63 -1.11 14.24
C ASN A 80 4.96 -0.45 13.87
N LEU A 81 5.27 -0.32 12.58
CA LEU A 81 6.43 0.44 12.10
C LEU A 81 6.33 1.90 12.56
N LEU A 82 5.23 2.59 12.25
CA LEU A 82 5.00 3.99 12.62
C LEU A 82 5.12 4.22 14.13
N ILE A 83 4.54 3.33 14.94
CA ILE A 83 4.65 3.40 16.41
C ILE A 83 6.11 3.26 16.85
N ASN A 84 6.84 2.29 16.30
CA ASN A 84 8.22 2.01 16.69
C ASN A 84 9.19 3.14 16.29
N ILE A 85 8.91 3.86 15.21
CA ILE A 85 9.69 5.04 14.81
C ILE A 85 9.23 6.33 15.50
N GLY A 86 8.20 6.27 16.35
CA GLY A 86 7.71 7.40 17.16
C GLY A 86 6.61 8.25 16.54
N TYR A 87 5.97 7.79 15.47
CA TYR A 87 4.94 8.52 14.68
C TYR A 87 3.55 7.90 14.87
N ARG A 88 3.14 7.66 16.12
CA ARG A 88 1.86 7.01 16.44
C ARG A 88 0.64 7.78 15.94
N GLU A 89 0.74 9.11 15.90
CA GLU A 89 -0.27 10.02 15.40
C GLU A 89 -0.49 9.89 13.87
N TYR A 90 0.44 9.25 13.17
CA TYR A 90 0.33 8.96 11.73
C TYR A 90 -0.22 7.56 11.44
N CYS A 91 -0.58 6.79 12.47
CA CYS A 91 -1.17 5.46 12.30
C CYS A 91 -2.40 5.52 11.38
N LEU A 92 -2.45 4.58 10.44
CA LEU A 92 -3.49 4.49 9.44
C LEU A 92 -4.73 3.80 10.04
N SER A 93 -5.89 4.42 9.83
CA SER A 93 -7.19 3.77 10.03
C SER A 93 -7.42 2.64 9.03
N THR A 94 -8.37 1.76 9.30
CA THR A 94 -8.73 0.65 8.38
C THR A 94 -9.09 1.15 6.98
N GLN A 95 -9.77 2.30 6.87
CA GLN A 95 -10.12 2.88 5.58
C GLN A 95 -8.88 3.33 4.80
N GLU A 96 -7.95 4.00 5.48
CA GLU A 96 -6.70 4.49 4.88
C GLU A 96 -5.77 3.33 4.50
N GLN A 97 -5.75 2.25 5.29
CA GLN A 97 -5.05 1.01 4.96
C GLN A 97 -5.60 0.38 3.67
N MET A 98 -6.93 0.30 3.50
CA MET A 98 -7.54 -0.20 2.28
C MET A 98 -7.24 0.71 1.07
N GLU A 99 -7.24 2.02 1.27
CA GLU A 99 -6.86 2.97 0.24
C GLU A 99 -5.40 2.79 -0.19
N LEU A 100 -4.50 2.59 0.78
CA LEU A 100 -3.09 2.35 0.55
C LEU A 100 -2.88 1.04 -0.24
N LEU A 101 -3.56 -0.04 0.14
CA LEU A 101 -3.52 -1.33 -0.57
C LEU A 101 -4.02 -1.21 -2.02
N ARG A 102 -5.14 -0.50 -2.22
CA ARG A 102 -5.69 -0.23 -3.55
C ARG A 102 -4.69 0.53 -4.43
N ASN A 103 -4.04 1.54 -3.87
CA ASN A 103 -3.02 2.33 -4.56
C ASN A 103 -1.72 1.55 -4.82
N ALA A 104 -1.40 0.57 -3.99
CA ALA A 104 -0.28 -0.35 -4.23
C ALA A 104 -0.58 -1.40 -5.31
N GLY A 105 -1.82 -1.47 -5.81
CA GLY A 105 -2.27 -2.50 -6.74
C GLY A 105 -2.33 -3.89 -6.09
N SER A 106 -2.48 -3.96 -4.75
CA SER A 106 -2.58 -5.22 -4.02
C SER A 106 -4.03 -5.65 -3.85
N ASN A 107 -4.28 -6.93 -4.07
CA ASN A 107 -5.59 -7.56 -3.85
C ASN A 107 -5.71 -8.25 -2.48
N GLY A 108 -4.65 -8.18 -1.65
CA GLY A 108 -4.57 -8.82 -0.33
C GLY A 108 -4.36 -7.80 0.79
N ARG A 109 -3.87 -8.28 1.93
CA ARG A 109 -3.47 -7.44 3.08
C ARG A 109 -1.98 -7.10 3.07
N GLU A 110 -1.32 -7.28 1.94
CA GLU A 110 0.13 -7.18 1.83
C GLU A 110 0.52 -6.23 0.72
N ILE A 111 1.52 -5.40 0.98
CA ILE A 111 2.13 -4.53 -0.02
C ILE A 111 3.42 -5.20 -0.47
N PRO A 112 3.62 -5.46 -1.77
CA PRO A 112 4.85 -6.08 -2.19
C PRO A 112 6.04 -5.15 -1.94
N MET A 113 7.19 -5.74 -1.63
CA MET A 113 8.37 -5.02 -1.14
C MET A 113 8.83 -3.95 -2.13
N LYS A 114 8.70 -4.22 -3.44
CA LYS A 114 9.04 -3.26 -4.49
C LYS A 114 8.27 -1.94 -4.31
N GLN A 115 6.97 -2.01 -4.06
CA GLN A 115 6.09 -0.86 -3.85
C GLN A 115 6.46 -0.15 -2.54
N MET A 116 6.73 -0.89 -1.46
CA MET A 116 7.22 -0.30 -0.22
C MET A 116 8.53 0.47 -0.41
N LEU A 117 9.45 -0.04 -1.23
CA LEU A 117 10.72 0.62 -1.51
C LEU A 117 10.53 1.89 -2.36
N GLU A 118 9.58 1.89 -3.31
CA GLU A 118 9.16 3.08 -4.09
C GLU A 118 8.50 4.14 -3.19
N LEU A 119 7.80 3.73 -2.14
CA LEU A 119 7.20 4.65 -1.17
C LEU A 119 8.26 5.42 -0.36
N ILE A 120 9.39 4.76 -0.07
CA ILE A 120 10.46 5.20 0.84
C ILE A 120 11.68 5.73 0.06
N GLU A 121 11.57 5.93 -1.26
CA GLU A 121 12.60 6.60 -2.06
C GLU A 121 12.76 8.08 -1.70
#